data_AF-A0A9Q3DMN7-F1
#
_entry.id   AF-A0A9Q3DMN7-F1
#
_cell.length_a   1.000
_cell.length_b   1.000
_cell.length_c   1.000
_cell.angle_alpha   90.00
_cell.angle_beta   90.00
_cell.angle_gamma   90.00
#
_symmetry.space_group_name_H-M   'P 1'
#
loop_
_entity.id
_entity.type
_entity.pdbx_description
1 polymer ?
#
loop_
_entity_poly.entity_id
_entity_poly.type
_entity_poly.pdbx_seq_one_letter_code
_entity_poly.pdbx_strand_id
1 'polypeptide(L)'
;MGSPSHGSSKATEWALLYKVYTPFLMLSQQMLLDEHQSTNTQRNLGQSEEISNELTKNTFHLISAINIATSWTVSMYDATAFAEHWKEFCLSNQHLFPKQKHKPNHHFADHIPQLFQCWGPAQASVT
;
A
#
# COMPACT_ATOMS: atom_id res chain seq x y z
N MET A 1 -31.78 11.27 0.96
CA MET A 1 -31.34 12.13 -0.16
C MET A 1 -30.33 13.11 0.45
N GLY A 2 -29.02 12.88 0.47
CA GLY A 2 -28.16 12.84 -0.71
C GLY A 2 -27.55 14.22 -0.99
N SER A 3 -27.05 14.93 0.03
CA SER A 3 -26.32 16.19 -0.18
C SER A 3 -24.86 15.87 -0.56
N PRO A 4 -24.34 16.33 -1.71
CA PRO A 4 -22.99 16.01 -2.21
C PRO A 4 -21.86 16.32 -1.22
N SER A 5 -22.10 17.24 -0.28
CA SER A 5 -21.08 17.78 0.63
C SER A 5 -20.65 16.85 1.79
N HIS A 6 -21.40 15.80 2.13
CA HIS A 6 -21.14 15.04 3.36
C HIS A 6 -20.30 13.77 3.17
N GLY A 7 -20.16 13.24 1.94
CA GLY A 7 -19.35 12.04 1.65
C GLY A 7 -17.89 12.33 1.30
N SER A 8 -17.64 13.47 0.65
CA SER A 8 -16.33 13.87 0.12
C SER A 8 -15.25 14.08 1.21
N SER A 9 -15.64 14.60 2.38
CA SER A 9 -14.70 14.81 3.51
C SER A 9 -14.12 13.50 4.02
N LYS A 10 -14.95 12.46 4.17
CA LYS A 10 -14.50 11.17 4.70
C LYS A 10 -13.58 10.44 3.74
N ALA A 11 -13.91 10.40 2.45
CA ALA A 11 -13.04 9.78 1.45
C ALA A 11 -11.66 10.47 1.39
N THR A 12 -11.64 11.80 1.48
CA THR A 12 -10.41 12.60 1.54
C THR A 12 -9.61 12.35 2.82
N GLU A 13 -10.28 12.24 3.97
CA GLU A 13 -9.65 11.89 5.24
C GLU A 13 -9.00 10.50 5.20
N TRP A 14 -9.70 9.50 4.65
CA TRP A 14 -9.12 8.16 4.44
C TRP A 14 -7.93 8.21 3.49
N ALA A 15 -8.02 8.97 2.39
CA ALA A 15 -6.92 9.19 1.46
C ALA A 15 -5.69 9.79 2.15
N LEU A 16 -5.87 10.80 2.97
CA LEU A 16 -4.79 11.42 3.72
C LEU A 16 -4.17 10.44 4.73
N LEU A 17 -5.00 9.65 5.41
CA LEU A 17 -4.55 8.62 6.35
C LEU A 17 -3.61 7.62 5.67
N TYR A 18 -4.04 6.97 4.58
CA TYR A 18 -3.24 5.91 3.98
C TYR A 18 -2.10 6.42 3.09
N LYS A 19 -2.26 7.57 2.40
CA LYS A 19 -1.22 8.09 1.49
C LYS A 19 -0.12 8.86 2.21
N VAL A 20 -0.44 9.50 3.33
CA VAL A 20 0.48 10.44 4.00
C VAL A 20 0.82 9.95 5.40
N TYR A 21 -0.19 9.81 6.27
CA TYR A 21 0.08 9.54 7.68
C TYR A 21 0.62 8.13 7.94
N THR A 22 0.08 7.09 7.29
CA THR A 22 0.56 5.72 7.43
C THR A 22 2.03 5.56 7.02
N PRO A 23 2.45 5.94 5.79
CA PRO A 23 3.86 5.81 5.40
C PRO A 23 4.79 6.71 6.23
N PHE A 24 4.34 7.90 6.64
CA PHE A 24 5.11 8.77 7.53
C PHE A 24 5.32 8.12 8.91
N LEU A 25 4.27 7.55 9.51
CA LEU A 25 4.36 6.89 10.80
C LEU A 25 5.30 5.69 10.74
N MET A 26 5.16 4.83 9.74
CA MET A 26 6.04 3.67 9.55
C MET A 26 7.51 4.08 9.36
N LEU A 27 7.77 5.09 8.54
CA LEU A 27 9.13 5.59 8.34
C LEU A 27 9.70 6.20 9.63
N SER A 28 8.91 6.99 10.35
CA SER A 28 9.33 7.59 11.62
C SER A 28 9.66 6.55 12.69
N GLN A 29 8.88 5.46 12.77
CA GLN A 29 9.15 4.34 13.66
C GLN A 29 10.44 3.62 13.27
N GLN A 30 10.65 3.36 11.97
CA GLN A 30 11.89 2.75 11.50
C GLN A 30 13.11 3.60 11.85
N MET A 31 13.06 4.91 11.61
CA MET A 31 14.16 5.83 11.94
C MET A 31 14.49 5.86 13.44
N LEU A 32 13.47 5.85 14.31
CA LEU A 32 13.66 5.78 15.76
C LEU A 32 14.32 4.47 16.19
N LEU A 33 13.93 3.35 15.57
CA LEU A 33 14.54 2.04 15.85
C LEU A 33 16.02 2.03 15.44
N ASP A 34 16.35 2.59 14.27
CA ASP A 34 17.73 2.65 13.77
C ASP A 34 18.65 3.52 14.67
N GLU A 35 18.14 4.63 15.21
CA GLU A 35 18.89 5.51 16.13
C GLU A 35 19.27 4.80 17.44
N HIS A 36 18.31 4.09 18.05
CA HIS A 36 18.52 3.40 19.32
C HIS A 36 19.50 2.21 19.21
N GLN A 37 19.67 1.62 18.03
CA GLN A 37 20.60 0.50 17.81
C GLN A 37 22.07 0.89 17.85
N SER A 38 22.41 2.16 17.61
CA SER A 38 23.81 2.63 17.61
C SER A 38 24.47 2.60 19.00
N THR A 39 23.75 2.24 20.07
CA THR A 39 24.25 2.38 21.46
C THR A 39 24.43 1.12 22.29
N ASN A 40 23.62 0.05 22.20
CA ASN A 40 23.91 -1.26 22.84
C ASN A 40 22.78 -2.27 22.61
N THR A 41 23.10 -3.57 22.58
CA THR A 41 22.19 -4.76 22.67
C THR A 41 21.89 -5.51 21.37
N GLN A 42 22.91 -6.21 20.84
CA GLN A 42 22.74 -7.28 19.86
C GLN A 42 22.55 -8.63 20.55
N ARG A 43 21.43 -9.31 20.24
CA ARG A 43 21.33 -10.78 20.02
C ARG A 43 19.88 -11.27 19.82
N ASN A 44 18.86 -10.52 20.23
CA ASN A 44 17.43 -10.89 20.03
C ASN A 44 16.61 -9.89 19.17
N LEU A 45 17.21 -8.77 18.71
CA LEU A 45 16.50 -7.74 17.93
C LEU A 45 16.38 -8.06 16.43
N GLY A 46 17.31 -8.82 15.85
CA GLY A 46 17.43 -8.96 14.40
C GLY A 46 16.18 -9.51 13.71
N GLN A 47 15.51 -10.50 14.33
CA GLN A 47 14.29 -11.08 13.75
C GLN A 47 13.08 -10.12 13.83
N SER A 48 12.98 -9.34 14.91
CA SER A 48 11.90 -8.34 15.04
C SER A 48 12.09 -7.18 14.06
N GLU A 49 13.34 -6.81 13.80
CA GLU A 49 13.70 -5.77 12.85
C GLU A 49 13.45 -6.22 11.41
N GLU A 50 13.83 -7.44 11.05
CA GLU A 50 13.56 -8.02 9.74
C GLU A 50 12.06 -8.03 9.45
N ILE A 51 11.23 -8.45 10.43
CA ILE A 51 9.78 -8.40 10.30
C ILE A 51 9.26 -6.97 10.15
N SER A 52 9.80 -6.00 10.90
CA SER A 52 9.42 -4.57 10.80
C SER A 52 9.76 -3.99 9.42
N ASN A 53 10.96 -4.29 8.92
CA ASN A 53 11.42 -3.86 7.60
C ASN A 53 10.57 -4.47 6.49
N GLU A 54 10.29 -5.77 6.56
CA GLU A 54 9.44 -6.45 5.58
C GLU A 54 7.99 -5.94 5.63
N LEU A 55 7.44 -5.67 6.82
CA LEU A 55 6.11 -5.05 6.97
C LEU A 55 6.07 -3.64 6.35
N THR A 56 7.12 -2.85 6.56
CA THR A 56 7.24 -1.51 5.99
C THR A 56 7.26 -1.59 4.46
N LYS A 57 8.16 -2.39 3.88
CA LYS A 57 8.24 -2.59 2.42
C LYS A 57 6.92 -3.09 1.83
N ASN A 58 6.30 -4.09 2.47
CA ASN A 58 5.00 -4.62 2.06
C ASN A 58 3.93 -3.51 1.99
N THR A 59 3.89 -2.65 3.01
CA THR A 59 2.93 -1.54 3.08
C THR A 59 3.20 -0.50 2.00
N PHE A 60 4.46 -0.17 1.72
CA PHE A 60 4.81 0.75 0.63
C PHE A 60 4.42 0.20 -0.74
N HIS A 61 4.62 -1.10 -1.00
CA HIS A 61 4.14 -1.73 -2.22
C HIS A 61 2.61 -1.62 -2.38
N LEU A 62 1.85 -1.87 -1.31
CA LEU A 62 0.40 -1.70 -1.32
C LEU A 62 -0.02 -0.26 -1.61
N ILE A 63 0.59 0.72 -0.93
CA ILE A 63 0.29 2.14 -1.11
C ILE A 63 0.60 2.57 -2.55
N SER A 64 1.74 2.15 -3.11
CA SER A 64 2.11 2.47 -4.49
C SER A 64 1.11 1.90 -5.49
N ALA A 65 0.68 0.64 -5.33
CA ALA A 65 -0.34 0.04 -6.19
C ALA A 65 -1.69 0.81 -6.10
N ILE A 66 -2.13 1.16 -4.88
CA ILE A 66 -3.36 1.95 -4.68
C ILE A 66 -3.24 3.35 -5.30
N ASN A 67 -2.08 4.00 -5.17
CA ASN A 67 -1.85 5.31 -5.75
C ASN A 67 -1.98 5.27 -7.27
N ILE A 68 -1.37 4.28 -7.92
CA ILE A 68 -1.50 4.09 -9.37
C ILE A 68 -2.96 3.82 -9.75
N ALA A 69 -3.64 2.91 -9.05
CA ALA A 69 -5.03 2.56 -9.36
C ALA A 69 -6.04 3.69 -9.13
N THR A 70 -5.68 4.67 -8.31
CA THR A 70 -6.52 5.85 -8.03
C THR A 70 -6.02 7.11 -8.77
N SER A 71 -5.05 6.98 -9.66
CA SER A 71 -4.57 8.08 -10.50
C SER A 71 -5.62 8.51 -11.52
N TRP A 72 -5.64 9.81 -11.82
CA TRP A 72 -6.51 10.38 -12.85
C TRP A 72 -6.18 9.89 -14.27
N THR A 73 -4.91 9.57 -14.50
CA THR A 73 -4.39 9.03 -15.75
C THR A 73 -3.47 7.86 -15.46
N VAL A 74 -3.45 6.87 -16.34
CA VAL A 74 -2.50 5.74 -16.28
C VAL A 74 -1.93 5.50 -17.66
N SER A 75 -0.63 5.26 -17.71
CA SER A 75 0.12 4.84 -18.88
C SER A 75 0.37 3.33 -18.86
N MET A 76 0.93 2.80 -19.94
CA MET A 76 1.40 1.41 -19.98
C MET A 76 2.50 1.15 -18.95
N TYR A 77 3.33 2.15 -18.66
CA TYR A 77 4.33 2.06 -17.61
C TYR A 77 3.68 1.91 -16.23
N ASP A 78 2.62 2.69 -15.96
CA ASP A 78 1.89 2.62 -14.70
C ASP A 78 1.20 1.26 -14.51
N ALA A 79 0.67 0.67 -15.59
CA ALA A 79 0.10 -0.67 -15.54
C ALA A 79 1.14 -1.73 -15.16
N THR A 80 2.35 -1.64 -15.70
CA THR A 80 3.47 -2.52 -15.33
C THR A 80 3.90 -2.29 -13.89
N ALA A 81 4.08 -1.03 -13.48
CA ALA A 81 4.47 -0.67 -12.11
C ALA A 81 3.41 -1.12 -11.08
N PHE A 82 2.12 -1.03 -11.41
CA PHE A 82 1.05 -1.59 -10.58
C PHE A 82 1.24 -3.10 -10.42
N ALA A 83 1.44 -3.83 -11.52
CA ALA A 83 1.57 -5.28 -11.48
C ALA A 83 2.77 -5.73 -10.62
N GLU A 84 3.89 -5.02 -10.74
CA GLU A 84 5.09 -5.25 -9.93
C GLU A 84 4.83 -5.01 -8.45
N HIS A 85 4.32 -3.84 -8.07
CA HIS A 85 4.02 -3.53 -6.68
C HIS A 85 2.96 -4.45 -6.07
N TRP A 86 1.91 -4.76 -6.83
CA TRP A 86 0.85 -5.67 -6.37
C TRP A 86 1.37 -7.08 -6.12
N LYS A 87 2.23 -7.58 -7.01
CA LYS A 87 2.88 -8.88 -6.87
C LYS A 87 3.77 -8.93 -5.62
N GLU A 88 4.66 -7.96 -5.45
CA GLU A 88 5.55 -7.92 -4.28
C GLU A 88 4.78 -7.79 -2.97
N PHE A 89 3.69 -7.00 -2.95
CA PHE A 89 2.76 -6.96 -1.84
C PHE A 89 2.16 -8.34 -1.54
N CYS A 90 1.64 -9.06 -2.54
CA CYS A 90 1.01 -10.37 -2.31
C CYS A 90 2.01 -11.42 -1.77
N LEU A 91 3.22 -11.46 -2.35
CA LEU A 91 4.28 -12.39 -1.95
C LEU A 91 4.72 -12.14 -0.50
N SER A 92 5.07 -10.91 -0.17
CA SER A 92 5.50 -10.54 1.19
C SER A 92 4.35 -10.62 2.20
N ASN A 93 3.11 -10.33 1.80
CA ASN A 93 1.94 -10.46 2.69
C ASN A 93 1.69 -11.92 3.08
N GLN A 94 1.90 -12.88 2.17
CA GLN A 94 1.79 -14.31 2.50
C GLN A 94 2.89 -14.75 3.48
N HIS A 95 4.10 -14.19 3.37
CA HIS A 95 5.19 -14.44 4.31
C HIS A 95 4.91 -13.85 5.70
N LEU A 96 4.47 -12.59 5.76
CA LEU A 96 4.15 -11.87 7.00
C LEU A 96 2.91 -12.44 7.71
N PHE A 97 1.92 -12.91 6.95
CA PHE A 97 0.64 -13.37 7.47
C PHE A 97 0.25 -14.76 6.90
N PRO A 98 0.99 -15.84 7.23
CA PRO A 98 0.84 -17.15 6.59
C PRO A 98 -0.51 -17.82 6.84
N LYS A 99 -1.24 -17.40 7.89
CA LYS A 99 -2.59 -17.91 8.20
C LYS A 99 -3.69 -17.18 7.41
N GLN A 100 -3.38 -16.06 6.78
CA GLN A 100 -4.34 -15.28 6.02
C GLN A 100 -4.54 -15.89 4.64
N LYS A 101 -5.78 -16.27 4.32
CA LYS A 101 -6.13 -16.77 2.99
C LYS A 101 -6.23 -15.62 2.00
N HIS A 102 -5.80 -15.87 0.76
CA HIS A 102 -6.02 -14.97 -0.36
C HIS A 102 -7.53 -14.76 -0.56
N LYS A 103 -7.99 -13.51 -0.46
CA LYS A 103 -9.41 -13.17 -0.63
C LYS A 103 -9.73 -12.96 -2.11
N PRO A 104 -10.99 -13.18 -2.57
CA PRO A 104 -11.39 -12.90 -3.94
C PRO A 104 -11.02 -11.50 -4.44
N ASN A 105 -11.08 -10.48 -3.57
CA ASN A 105 -10.67 -9.11 -3.92
C ASN A 105 -9.22 -9.00 -4.38
N HIS A 106 -8.32 -9.83 -3.84
CA HIS A 106 -6.93 -9.82 -4.29
C HIS A 106 -6.82 -10.40 -5.70
N HIS A 107 -7.60 -11.44 -6.00
CA HIS A 107 -7.67 -12.00 -7.35
C HIS A 107 -8.24 -10.99 -8.36
N PHE A 108 -9.27 -10.22 -7.98
CA PHE A 108 -9.77 -9.15 -8.83
C PHE A 108 -8.72 -8.06 -9.09
N ALA A 109 -7.88 -7.76 -8.10
CA ALA A 109 -6.81 -6.78 -8.26
C ALA A 109 -5.71 -7.24 -9.24
N ASP A 110 -5.49 -8.54 -9.42
CA ASP A 110 -4.56 -9.08 -10.43
C ASP A 110 -4.96 -8.67 -11.87
N HIS A 111 -6.23 -8.37 -12.09
CA HIS A 111 -6.74 -7.96 -13.41
C HIS A 111 -6.65 -6.45 -13.65
N ILE A 112 -6.36 -5.63 -12.64
CA ILE A 112 -6.33 -4.17 -12.76
C ILE A 112 -5.40 -3.66 -13.89
N PRO A 113 -4.18 -4.21 -14.09
CA PRO A 113 -3.34 -3.81 -15.23
C PRO A 113 -4.02 -3.99 -16.59
N GLN A 114 -4.75 -5.09 -16.78
CA GLN A 114 -5.53 -5.33 -17.99
C GLN A 114 -6.69 -4.35 -18.10
N LEU A 115 -7.35 -4.04 -16.98
CA LEU A 115 -8.41 -3.03 -16.96
C LEU A 115 -7.89 -1.66 -17.42
N PHE A 116 -6.69 -1.24 -16.97
CA PHE A 116 -6.08 0.01 -17.41
C PHE A 116 -5.84 0.07 -18.91
N GLN A 117 -5.40 -1.04 -19.51
CA GLN A 117 -5.13 -1.10 -20.95
C GLN A 117 -6.40 -0.99 -21.78
N CYS A 118 -7.50 -1.57 -21.29
CA CYS A 118 -8.78 -1.58 -22.00
C CYS A 118 -9.59 -0.29 -21.79
N TRP A 119 -9.57 0.28 -20.57
CA TRP A 119 -10.52 1.32 -20.16
C TRP A 119 -9.88 2.53 -19.49
N GLY A 120 -8.56 2.54 -19.26
CA GLY A 120 -7.90 3.57 -18.45
C GLY A 120 -8.13 3.37 -16.94
N PRO A 121 -7.80 4.36 -16.09
CA PRO A 121 -7.96 4.23 -14.66
C PRO A 121 -9.43 4.27 -14.26
N ALA A 122 -9.77 3.64 -13.13
CA ALA A 122 -11.10 3.78 -12.57
C ALA A 122 -11.36 5.26 -12.27
N GLN A 123 -12.39 5.84 -12.89
CA GLN A 123 -12.77 7.21 -12.59
C GLN A 123 -13.26 7.28 -11.14
N ALA A 124 -12.50 7.95 -10.28
CA ALA A 124 -13.02 8.39 -9.00
C ALA A 124 -14.10 9.42 -9.31
N SER A 125 -15.37 9.00 -9.21
CA SER A 125 -16.50 9.90 -9.46
C SER A 125 -16.36 11.12 -8.54
N VAL A 126 -16.04 12.28 -9.12
CA VAL A 126 -16.09 13.55 -8.41
C VAL A 126 -17.57 13.87 -8.27
N THR A 127 -18.15 13.52 -7.13
CA THR A 127 -19.47 13.99 -6.70
C THR A 127 -19.31 15.04 -5.62
#